data_AF-A0A8J2PHA9-F1
#
_entry.id   AF-A0A8J2PHA9-F1
#
_cell.length_a   1.000
_cell.length_b   1.000
_cell.length_c   1.000
_cell.angle_alpha   90.00
_cell.angle_beta   90.00
_cell.angle_gamma   90.00
#
_symmetry.space_group_name_H-M   'P 1'
#
loop_
_entity.id
_entity.type
_entity.pdbx_description
1 polymer ?
#
loop_
_entity_poly.entity_id
_entity_poly.type
_entity_poly.pdbx_seq_one_letter_code
_entity_poly.pdbx_strand_id
1 'polypeptide(L)'
;MNNALQSRAMYLFERVGEPLFLGPRGSSNTLYEIPNLTQQQRHASETLRRMLTGAEPSMRIVPNMVNIPNVPMPDLTDVGRLCPKSEIFCYFIPNHARAADAVRQILLREPNTDNFIGLACACRDSTNVNTDLWVYAFASACLSRRDMRGFVMPALYEVLPSSFFDPHVLRQAQ
;
A
#
# COMPACT_ATOMS: atom_id res chain seq x y z
N MET A 1 7.82 4.93 -18.44
CA MET A 1 7.45 5.47 -17.12
C MET A 1 8.69 6.00 -16.40
N ASN A 2 8.57 7.00 -15.53
CA ASN A 2 9.70 7.48 -14.71
C ASN A 2 10.09 6.42 -13.66
N ASN A 3 11.39 6.10 -13.52
CA ASN A 3 11.91 5.13 -12.54
C ASN A 3 11.54 5.47 -11.09
N ALA A 4 11.46 6.76 -10.76
CA ALA A 4 11.03 7.20 -9.43
C ALA A 4 9.55 6.87 -9.18
N LEU A 5 8.69 7.05 -10.20
CA LEU A 5 7.26 6.71 -10.12
C LEU A 5 7.06 5.19 -10.06
N GLN A 6 7.80 4.42 -10.84
CA GLN A 6 7.82 2.95 -10.77
C GLN A 6 8.08 2.50 -9.33
N SER A 7 9.16 2.98 -8.73
CA SER A 7 9.58 2.58 -7.39
C SER A 7 8.54 3.00 -6.33
N ARG A 8 8.05 4.25 -6.40
CA ARG A 8 7.03 4.77 -5.49
C ARG A 8 5.74 3.96 -5.50
N ALA A 9 5.30 3.48 -6.66
CA ALA A 9 4.10 2.66 -6.77
C ALA A 9 4.38 1.20 -6.38
N MET A 10 5.51 0.64 -6.80
CA MET A 10 5.89 -0.76 -6.55
C MET A 10 6.04 -1.04 -5.04
N TYR A 11 6.69 -0.15 -4.30
CA TYR A 11 6.93 -0.32 -2.86
C TYR A 11 5.65 -0.29 -2.01
N LEU A 12 4.51 0.13 -2.55
CA LEU A 12 3.23 0.02 -1.84
C LEU A 12 2.74 -1.43 -1.74
N PHE A 13 3.19 -2.32 -2.63
CA PHE A 13 2.89 -3.75 -2.59
C PHE A 13 3.74 -4.53 -1.58
N GLU A 14 4.75 -3.90 -0.99
CA GLU A 14 5.52 -4.55 0.07
C GLU A 14 4.77 -4.51 1.40
N ARG A 15 4.80 -5.65 2.11
CA ARG A 15 4.25 -5.79 3.48
C ARG A 15 2.87 -5.15 3.60
N VAL A 16 1.95 -5.48 2.68
CA VAL A 16 0.66 -4.79 2.52
C VAL A 16 -0.20 -4.81 3.79
N GLY A 17 -0.02 -5.82 4.64
CA GLY A 17 -0.68 -5.91 5.95
C GLY A 17 -0.15 -4.92 7.01
N GLU A 18 1.00 -4.29 6.78
CA GLU A 18 1.59 -3.33 7.71
C GLU A 18 1.37 -1.88 7.27
N PRO A 19 0.88 -1.01 8.17
CA PRO A 19 0.73 0.41 7.89
C PRO A 19 2.01 1.07 7.37
N LEU A 20 1.87 1.98 6.40
CA LEU A 20 2.99 2.66 5.74
C LEU A 20 3.80 3.54 6.69
N PHE A 21 3.19 4.03 7.78
CA PHE A 21 3.87 4.90 8.74
C PHE A 21 4.89 4.16 9.63
N LEU A 22 4.87 2.83 9.68
CA LEU A 22 5.70 2.06 10.62
C LEU A 22 7.16 1.89 10.16
N GLY A 23 7.43 1.80 8.86
CA GLY A 23 8.78 1.46 8.43
C GLY A 23 9.05 1.72 6.95
N PRO A 24 10.34 1.68 6.57
CA PRO A 24 10.75 1.86 5.20
C PRO A 24 10.24 0.73 4.31
N ARG A 25 10.12 1.03 3.01
CA ARG A 25 9.79 0.11 1.94
C ARG A 25 10.87 0.15 0.87
N GLY A 26 11.07 -0.98 0.21
CA GLY A 26 12.05 -1.12 -0.86
C GLY A 26 13.50 -1.14 -0.38
N SER A 27 14.38 -1.53 -1.30
CA SER A 27 15.83 -1.51 -1.09
C SER A 27 16.39 -0.10 -0.86
N SER A 28 15.68 0.93 -1.32
CA SER A 28 16.07 2.35 -1.15
C SER A 28 15.61 2.95 0.19
N ASN A 29 15.10 2.15 1.12
CA ASN A 29 14.61 2.59 2.42
C ASN A 29 13.63 3.78 2.32
N THR A 30 12.65 3.65 1.44
CA THR A 30 11.68 4.72 1.16
C THR A 30 10.67 4.83 2.29
N LEU A 31 10.53 6.03 2.85
CA LEU A 31 9.56 6.34 3.90
C LEU A 31 8.46 7.23 3.33
N TYR A 32 7.20 6.80 3.52
CA TYR A 32 6.04 7.57 3.14
C TYR A 32 5.62 8.49 4.30
N GLU A 33 5.51 9.77 4.03
CA GLU A 33 5.00 10.76 4.98
C GLU A 33 3.48 10.81 4.87
N ILE A 34 2.80 10.03 5.70
CA ILE A 34 1.35 9.89 5.68
C ILE A 34 0.69 11.11 6.35
N PRO A 35 -0.26 11.80 5.71
CA PRO A 35 -0.99 12.91 6.30
C PRO A 35 -1.98 12.42 7.37
N ASN A 36 -2.39 13.32 8.27
CA ASN A 36 -3.46 13.12 9.26
C ASN A 36 -3.27 11.93 10.23
N LEU A 37 -2.03 11.49 10.48
CA LEU A 37 -1.75 10.48 11.49
C LEU A 37 -2.22 10.93 12.89
N THR A 38 -2.78 9.99 13.66
CA THR A 38 -3.09 10.23 15.07
C THR A 38 -1.81 10.52 15.85
N GLN A 39 -1.94 11.14 17.03
CA GLN A 39 -0.77 11.41 17.88
C GLN A 39 0.00 10.12 18.23
N GLN A 40 -0.73 9.03 18.51
CA GLN A 40 -0.13 7.72 18.79
C GLN A 40 0.63 7.16 17.59
N GLN A 41 0.05 7.24 16.38
CA GLN A 41 0.70 6.77 15.16
C GLN A 41 1.96 7.58 14.82
N ARG A 42 1.91 8.90 15.01
CA ARG A 42 3.08 9.78 14.84
C ARG A 42 4.19 9.41 15.81
N HIS A 43 3.87 9.26 17.08
CA HIS A 43 4.84 8.87 18.10
C HIS A 43 5.46 7.49 17.81
N ALA A 44 4.65 6.51 17.40
CA ALA A 44 5.13 5.19 16.99
C ALA A 44 6.08 5.27 15.78
N SER A 45 5.73 6.04 14.74
CA SER A 45 6.58 6.26 13.57
C SER A 45 7.91 6.92 13.95
N GLU A 46 7.88 7.97 14.76
CA GLU A 46 9.09 8.68 15.21
C GLU A 46 10.01 7.78 16.03
N THR A 47 9.44 6.95 16.90
CA THR A 47 10.20 6.00 17.72
C THR A 47 10.90 4.98 16.84
N LEU A 48 10.20 4.38 15.89
CA LEU A 48 10.77 3.42 14.93
C LEU A 48 11.83 4.09 14.05
N ARG A 49 11.58 5.31 13.56
CA ARG A 49 12.57 6.07 12.79
C ARG A 49 13.85 6.30 13.59
N ARG A 50 13.75 6.71 14.87
CA ARG A 50 14.93 6.89 15.74
C ARG A 50 15.70 5.58 15.92
N MET A 51 15.02 4.46 16.11
CA MET A 51 15.66 3.14 16.20
C MET A 51 16.41 2.78 14.91
N LEU A 52 15.81 3.05 13.75
CA LEU A 52 16.43 2.76 12.44
C LEU A 52 17.59 3.69 12.09
N THR A 53 17.54 4.95 12.51
CA THR A 53 18.59 5.95 12.21
C THR A 53 19.66 6.09 13.28
N GLY A 54 19.43 5.52 14.47
CA GLY A 54 20.28 5.65 15.65
C GLY A 54 21.39 4.61 15.77
N ALA A 55 21.52 3.70 14.80
CA ALA A 55 22.68 2.82 14.68
C ALA A 55 23.93 3.65 14.31
N GLU A 56 25.12 3.13 14.66
CA GLU A 56 26.45 3.70 14.39
C GLU A 56 26.54 4.49 13.05
N PRO A 57 27.37 5.55 12.93
CA PRO A 57 27.42 6.41 11.74
C PRO A 57 27.60 5.67 10.40
N SER A 58 28.25 4.50 10.42
CA SER A 58 28.45 3.61 9.27
C SER A 58 27.21 2.80 8.86
N MET A 59 26.19 2.72 9.72
CA MET A 59 24.93 1.97 9.53
C MET A 59 23.72 2.91 9.43
N ARG A 60 23.95 4.24 9.40
CA ARG A 60 22.89 5.24 9.31
C ARG A 60 22.19 5.18 7.96
N ILE A 61 20.99 4.63 7.94
CA ILE A 61 20.10 4.65 6.77
C ILE A 61 19.68 6.10 6.53
N VAL A 62 19.98 6.64 5.33
CA VAL A 62 19.40 7.90 4.86
C VAL A 62 18.12 7.56 4.10
N PRO A 63 16.95 7.77 4.70
CA PRO A 63 15.70 7.36 4.07
C PRO A 63 15.33 8.30 2.92
N ASN A 64 14.83 7.73 1.83
CA ASN A 64 14.21 8.51 0.76
C ASN A 64 12.78 8.88 1.15
N MET A 65 12.53 10.16 1.44
CA MET A 65 11.20 10.64 1.86
C MET A 65 10.27 10.84 0.67
N VAL A 66 9.10 10.22 0.72
CA VAL A 66 8.01 10.43 -0.23
C VAL A 66 6.88 11.14 0.49
N ASN A 67 6.69 12.41 0.17
CA ASN A 67 5.58 13.19 0.69
C ASN A 67 4.28 12.73 0.02
N ILE A 68 3.29 12.34 0.84
CA ILE A 68 1.98 11.94 0.35
C ILE A 68 1.03 13.14 0.46
N PRO A 69 0.40 13.58 -0.66
CA PRO A 69 -0.55 14.67 -0.61
C PRO A 69 -1.74 14.31 0.29
N ASN A 70 -2.25 15.30 1.01
CA ASN A 70 -3.46 15.17 1.78
C ASN A 70 -4.69 15.19 0.85
N VAL A 71 -5.08 14.02 0.34
CA VAL A 71 -6.23 13.88 -0.55
C VAL A 71 -7.49 13.55 0.25
N PRO A 72 -8.62 14.22 0.00
CA PRO A 72 -9.90 13.86 0.60
C PRO A 72 -10.27 12.41 0.24
N MET A 73 -10.49 11.57 1.25
CA MET A 73 -10.93 10.19 1.05
C MET A 73 -12.47 10.17 0.97
N PRO A 74 -13.08 9.51 -0.04
CA PRO A 74 -14.49 9.22 -0.04
C PRO A 74 -14.83 8.20 1.08
N ASP A 75 -16.12 8.10 1.40
CA ASP A 75 -16.59 7.11 2.36
C ASP A 75 -16.39 5.68 1.81
N LEU A 76 -15.68 4.86 2.58
CA LEU A 76 -15.37 3.46 2.28
C LEU A 76 -16.19 2.49 3.13
N THR A 77 -17.15 2.95 3.93
CA THR A 77 -17.95 2.11 4.83
C THR A 77 -18.64 0.97 4.08
N ASP A 78 -19.22 1.26 2.91
CA ASP A 78 -19.84 0.24 2.07
C ASP A 78 -18.84 -0.76 1.49
N VAL A 79 -17.61 -0.33 1.18
CA VAL A 79 -16.53 -1.23 0.73
C VAL A 79 -16.23 -2.24 1.84
N GLY A 80 -16.06 -1.77 3.07
CA GLY A 80 -15.78 -2.62 4.23
C GLY A 80 -16.94 -3.55 4.59
N ARG A 81 -18.19 -3.09 4.40
CA ARG A 81 -19.39 -3.92 4.58
C ARG A 81 -19.50 -5.03 3.53
N LEU A 82 -19.11 -4.75 2.29
CA LEU A 82 -19.18 -5.70 1.18
C LEU A 82 -18.04 -6.71 1.17
N CYS A 83 -16.85 -6.31 1.64
CA CYS A 83 -15.68 -7.18 1.77
C CYS A 83 -14.85 -6.73 2.99
N PRO A 84 -15.12 -7.29 4.18
CA PRO A 84 -14.40 -6.94 5.40
C PRO A 84 -12.91 -7.22 5.30
N LYS A 85 -12.09 -6.41 5.98
CA LYS A 85 -10.62 -6.56 5.97
C LYS A 85 -10.14 -7.88 6.59
N SER A 86 -10.93 -8.48 7.48
CA SER A 86 -10.64 -9.77 8.11
C SER A 86 -11.02 -10.99 7.28
N GLU A 87 -11.71 -10.81 6.15
CA GLU A 87 -12.18 -11.92 5.31
C GLU A 87 -11.22 -12.21 4.15
N ILE A 88 -11.35 -13.40 3.57
CA ILE A 88 -10.65 -13.75 2.34
C ILE A 88 -11.35 -13.05 1.17
N PHE A 89 -10.58 -12.30 0.40
CA PHE A 89 -11.08 -11.70 -0.84
C PHE A 89 -11.18 -12.74 -1.96
N CYS A 90 -12.22 -12.63 -2.77
CA CYS A 90 -12.41 -13.45 -3.96
C CYS A 90 -13.24 -12.66 -4.97
N TYR A 91 -12.65 -12.29 -6.10
CA TYR A 91 -13.32 -11.46 -7.10
C TYR A 91 -14.56 -12.12 -7.72
N PHE A 92 -14.68 -13.45 -7.64
CA PHE A 92 -15.87 -14.16 -8.14
C PHE A 92 -17.11 -13.99 -7.25
N ILE A 93 -16.95 -13.50 -6.01
CA ILE A 93 -18.07 -13.17 -5.13
C ILE A 93 -18.63 -11.80 -5.54
N PRO A 94 -19.92 -11.66 -5.89
CA PRO A 94 -20.47 -10.41 -6.40
C PRO A 94 -20.27 -9.19 -5.47
N ASN A 95 -20.35 -9.38 -4.16
CA ASN A 95 -20.09 -8.31 -3.20
C ASN A 95 -18.63 -7.86 -3.21
N HIS A 96 -17.69 -8.80 -3.29
CA HIS A 96 -16.26 -8.52 -3.36
C HIS A 96 -15.89 -7.83 -4.66
N ALA A 97 -16.45 -8.28 -5.80
CA ALA A 97 -16.27 -7.61 -7.08
C ALA A 97 -16.72 -6.14 -7.01
N ARG A 98 -17.91 -5.88 -6.47
CA ARG A 98 -18.43 -4.51 -6.29
C ARG A 98 -17.52 -3.66 -5.40
N ALA A 99 -17.02 -4.22 -4.31
CA ALA A 99 -16.09 -3.53 -3.40
C ALA A 99 -14.75 -3.20 -4.10
N ALA A 100 -14.20 -4.16 -4.83
CA ALA A 100 -12.95 -4.01 -5.59
C ALA A 100 -13.08 -2.95 -6.69
N ASP A 101 -14.18 -3.00 -7.45
CA ASP A 101 -14.45 -2.04 -8.51
C ASP A 101 -14.69 -0.64 -7.93
N ALA A 102 -15.34 -0.50 -6.77
CA ALA A 102 -15.51 0.78 -6.09
C ALA A 102 -14.15 1.43 -5.76
N VAL A 103 -13.23 0.69 -5.12
CA VAL A 103 -11.88 1.19 -4.81
C VAL A 103 -11.11 1.52 -6.09
N ARG A 104 -11.19 0.65 -7.11
CA ARG A 104 -10.56 0.92 -8.41
C ARG A 104 -11.07 2.20 -9.05
N GLN A 105 -12.39 2.44 -9.04
CA GLN A 105 -12.99 3.63 -9.64
C GLN A 105 -12.58 4.91 -8.89
N ILE A 106 -12.45 4.86 -7.56
CA ILE A 106 -11.90 5.97 -6.77
C ILE A 106 -10.50 6.33 -7.27
N LEU A 107 -9.64 5.34 -7.45
CA LEU A 107 -8.27 5.54 -7.92
C LEU A 107 -8.21 6.04 -9.37
N LEU A 108 -9.05 5.52 -10.26
CA LEU A 108 -9.06 5.90 -11.68
C LEU A 108 -9.59 7.31 -11.93
N ARG A 109 -10.45 7.83 -11.05
CA ARG A 109 -11.01 9.18 -11.18
C ARG A 109 -10.00 10.28 -10.92
N GLU A 110 -8.91 10.00 -10.22
CA GLU A 110 -7.91 11.01 -9.88
C GLU A 110 -6.97 11.28 -11.06
N PRO A 111 -6.99 12.48 -11.68
CA PRO A 111 -6.17 12.74 -12.86
C PRO A 111 -4.70 12.94 -12.51
N ASN A 112 -4.39 13.47 -11.32
CA ASN A 112 -3.02 13.77 -10.90
C ASN A 112 -2.33 12.51 -10.36
N THR A 113 -1.13 12.21 -10.87
CA THR A 113 -0.38 11.00 -10.49
C THR A 113 0.02 10.98 -9.02
N ASP A 114 0.43 12.12 -8.44
CA ASP A 114 0.83 12.18 -7.03
C ASP A 114 -0.38 12.00 -6.10
N ASN A 115 -1.52 12.62 -6.43
CA ASN A 115 -2.77 12.38 -5.72
C ASN A 115 -3.26 10.94 -5.87
N PHE A 116 -3.09 10.33 -7.03
CA PHE A 116 -3.41 8.91 -7.26
C PHE A 116 -2.60 8.00 -6.33
N ILE A 117 -1.29 8.25 -6.20
CA ILE A 117 -0.44 7.54 -5.23
C ILE A 117 -0.89 7.82 -3.79
N GLY A 118 -1.25 9.06 -3.47
CA GLY A 118 -1.75 9.41 -2.14
C GLY A 118 -3.07 8.71 -1.78
N LEU A 119 -4.01 8.64 -2.71
CA LEU A 119 -5.25 7.87 -2.56
C LEU A 119 -4.96 6.38 -2.40
N ALA A 120 -4.01 5.84 -3.17
CA ALA A 120 -3.60 4.44 -3.03
C ALA A 120 -3.06 4.14 -1.63
N CYS A 121 -2.20 5.02 -1.09
CA CYS A 121 -1.71 4.94 0.29
C CYS A 121 -2.85 4.99 1.32
N ALA A 122 -3.78 5.93 1.18
CA ALA A 122 -4.91 6.08 2.10
C ALA A 122 -5.86 4.87 2.06
N CYS A 123 -6.17 4.35 0.87
CA CYS A 123 -6.96 3.13 0.71
C CYS A 123 -6.26 1.90 1.32
N ARG A 124 -4.94 1.76 1.15
CA ARG A 124 -4.15 0.63 1.65
C ARG A 124 -4.27 0.47 3.16
N ASP A 125 -4.10 1.58 3.87
CA ASP A 125 -4.04 1.60 5.34
C ASP A 125 -5.44 1.74 5.97
N SER A 126 -6.49 1.97 5.17
CA SER A 126 -7.87 2.05 5.64
C SER A 126 -8.33 0.74 6.29
N THR A 127 -9.11 0.87 7.37
CA THR A 127 -9.74 -0.28 8.06
C THR A 127 -10.88 -0.88 7.25
N ASN A 128 -11.46 -0.12 6.32
CA ASN A 128 -12.60 -0.53 5.50
C ASN A 128 -12.19 -1.18 4.18
N VAL A 129 -10.89 -1.35 3.92
CA VAL A 129 -10.39 -1.92 2.67
C VAL A 129 -9.63 -3.19 2.99
N ASN A 130 -10.11 -4.30 2.41
CA ASN A 130 -9.42 -5.57 2.45
C ASN A 130 -8.07 -5.50 1.71
N THR A 131 -7.05 -6.14 2.28
CA THR A 131 -5.67 -6.09 1.77
C THR A 131 -5.55 -6.65 0.36
N ASP A 132 -6.12 -7.82 0.10
CA ASP A 132 -6.04 -8.50 -1.19
C ASP A 132 -6.90 -7.78 -2.25
N LEU A 133 -8.04 -7.25 -1.81
CA LEU A 133 -8.89 -6.38 -2.62
C LEU A 133 -8.12 -5.13 -3.07
N TRP A 134 -7.39 -4.49 -2.15
CA TRP A 134 -6.56 -3.32 -2.47
C TRP A 134 -5.47 -3.67 -3.48
N VAL A 135 -4.78 -4.80 -3.30
CA VAL A 135 -3.74 -5.28 -4.25
C VAL A 135 -4.32 -5.40 -5.65
N TYR A 136 -5.49 -6.04 -5.78
CA TYR A 136 -6.19 -6.15 -7.06
C TYR A 136 -6.57 -4.78 -7.64
N ALA A 137 -7.25 -3.94 -6.85
CA ALA A 137 -7.78 -2.66 -7.31
C ALA A 137 -6.67 -1.70 -7.75
N PHE A 138 -5.59 -1.61 -6.96
CA PHE A 138 -4.45 -0.75 -7.26
C PHE A 138 -3.66 -1.25 -8.46
N ALA A 139 -3.33 -2.55 -8.52
CA ALA A 139 -2.61 -3.12 -9.66
C ALA A 139 -3.37 -2.91 -10.96
N SER A 140 -4.68 -3.17 -10.95
CA SER A 140 -5.49 -3.02 -12.16
C SER A 140 -5.67 -1.54 -12.55
N ALA A 141 -5.72 -0.62 -11.58
CA ALA A 141 -5.70 0.82 -11.85
C ALA A 141 -4.37 1.24 -12.51
N CYS A 142 -3.22 0.82 -11.98
CA CYS A 142 -1.90 1.08 -12.59
C CYS A 142 -1.83 0.58 -14.03
N LEU A 143 -2.35 -0.61 -14.33
CA LEU A 143 -2.35 -1.16 -15.69
C LEU A 143 -3.27 -0.41 -16.67
N SER A 144 -4.28 0.30 -16.16
CA SER A 144 -5.27 1.00 -17.00
C SER A 144 -4.91 2.46 -17.27
N ARG A 145 -4.16 3.09 -16.36
CA ARG A 145 -3.85 4.52 -16.46
C ARG A 145 -2.77 4.79 -17.50
N ARG A 146 -2.92 5.88 -18.24
CA ARG A 146 -1.98 6.29 -19.30
C ARG A 146 -0.62 6.73 -18.76
N ASP A 147 -0.60 7.44 -17.63
CA ASP A 147 0.61 7.92 -16.96
C ASP A 147 1.43 6.80 -16.28
N MET A 148 0.77 5.68 -15.97
CA MET A 148 1.37 4.47 -15.42
C MET A 148 1.78 3.45 -16.52
N ARG A 149 1.78 3.85 -17.80
CA ARG A 149 2.14 2.95 -18.89
C ARG A 149 3.59 2.47 -18.77
N GLY A 150 3.76 1.15 -18.78
CA GLY A 150 5.05 0.51 -18.53
C GLY A 150 5.32 0.25 -17.04
N PHE A 151 4.31 0.39 -16.18
CA PHE A 151 4.36 -0.11 -14.80
C PHE A 151 4.65 -1.61 -14.80
N VAL A 152 5.70 -2.00 -14.09
CA VAL A 152 6.06 -3.40 -13.86
C VAL A 152 5.55 -3.79 -12.49
N MET A 153 4.61 -4.74 -12.46
CA MET A 153 4.08 -5.27 -11.21
C MET A 153 5.12 -6.19 -10.56
N PRO A 154 5.29 -6.15 -9.23
CA PRO A 154 6.04 -7.19 -8.53
C PRO A 154 5.36 -8.55 -8.70
N ALA A 155 6.10 -9.63 -8.50
CA ALA A 155 5.53 -10.95 -8.65
C ALA A 155 4.47 -11.19 -7.55
N LEU A 156 3.32 -11.75 -7.92
CA LEU A 156 2.19 -11.83 -6.99
C LEU A 156 2.48 -12.73 -5.78
N TYR A 157 3.36 -13.72 -5.93
CA TYR A 157 3.82 -14.56 -4.82
C TYR A 157 4.74 -13.83 -3.82
N GLU A 158 5.35 -12.70 -4.21
CA GLU A 158 6.11 -11.83 -3.30
C GLU A 158 5.17 -10.90 -2.51
N VAL A 159 4.05 -10.52 -3.12
CA VAL A 159 3.05 -9.63 -2.53
C VAL A 159 2.10 -10.38 -1.59
N LEU A 160 1.58 -11.52 -2.04
CA LEU A 160 0.56 -12.34 -1.35
C LEU A 160 1.05 -13.78 -1.15
N PRO A 161 2.14 -14.00 -0.38
CA PRO A 161 2.76 -15.32 -0.26
C PRO A 161 1.83 -16.40 0.32
N SER A 162 0.90 -16.02 1.20
CA SER A 162 -0.11 -16.92 1.78
C SER A 162 -1.02 -17.60 0.76
N SER A 163 -1.14 -17.03 -0.44
CA SER A 163 -1.95 -17.60 -1.53
C SER A 163 -1.19 -18.64 -2.36
N PHE A 164 0.13 -18.75 -2.21
CA PHE A 164 0.99 -19.61 -3.04
C PHE A 164 1.80 -20.64 -2.25
N PHE A 165 2.10 -20.36 -0.99
CA PHE A 165 2.95 -21.21 -0.16
C PHE A 165 2.19 -21.81 1.02
N ASP A 166 2.61 -23.01 1.41
CA ASP A 166 2.06 -23.67 2.60
C ASP A 166 2.34 -22.83 3.85
N PRO A 167 1.36 -22.64 4.75
CA PRO A 167 1.55 -21.91 6.01
C PRO A 167 2.72 -22.42 6.86
N HIS A 168 3.09 -23.70 6.77
CA HIS A 168 4.26 -24.26 7.45
C HIS A 168 5.58 -23.70 6.89
N VAL A 169 5.70 -23.56 5.57
CA VAL A 169 6.88 -22.95 4.93
C VAL A 169 7.00 -21.48 5.33
N LEU A 170 5.87 -20.76 5.36
CA LEU A 170 5.85 -19.36 5.78
C LEU A 170 6.28 -19.19 7.24
N ARG A 171 5.85 -20.08 8.14
CA ARG A 171 6.29 -20.06 9.54
C ARG A 171 7.78 -20.35 9.72
N GLN A 172 8.37 -21.17 8.86
CA GLN A 172 9.82 -21.44 8.90
C GLN A 172 10.66 -20.26 8.41
N ALA A 173 10.09 -19.38 7.60
CA ALA A 173 10.76 -18.20 7.05
C ALA A 173 10.62 -16.93 7.92
N GLN A 174 9.83 -16.99 8.99
CA GLN A 174 9.67 -15.90 9.98
C GLN A 174 10.81 -15.89 11.00
#